data_AF-A0A1I7L2U2-F1
#
_entry.id   AF-A0A1I7L2U2-F1
#
_cell.length_a   1.000
_cell.length_b   1.000
_cell.length_c   1.000
_cell.angle_alpha   90.00
_cell.angle_beta   90.00
_cell.angle_gamma   90.00
#
_symmetry.space_group_name_H-M   'P 1'
#
loop_
_entity.id
_entity.type
_entity.pdbx_description
1 polymer ?
#
loop_
_entity_poly.entity_id
_entity_poly.type
_entity_poly.pdbx_seq_one_letter_code
_entity_poly.pdbx_strand_id
1 'polypeptide(L)' 'MRIVLDTNVIASAIFFGGKPKEVVDLLMNDKIDCFATVEIFEEYMETVEYLREKHSKNAPRIHRMRLGR' A
#
# COMPACT_ATOMS: atom_id res chain seq x y z
N MET A 1 2.56 0.52 19.71
CA MET A 1 1.44 -0.33 19.24
C MET A 1 1.90 -0.98 17.95
N ARG A 2 1.60 -2.27 17.70
CA ARG A 2 1.96 -2.93 16.43
C ARG A 2 0.75 -2.90 15.51
N ILE A 3 0.93 -2.38 14.30
CA ILE A 3 -0.15 -2.18 13.33
C ILE A 3 0.08 -3.11 12.14
N VAL A 4 -0.99 -3.71 11.64
CA VAL A 4 -1.04 -4.39 10.34
C VAL A 4 -2.08 -3.66 9.52
N LEU A 5 -1.74 -3.22 8.32
CA LEU A 5 -2.69 -2.58 7.42
C LEU A 5 -3.43 -3.66 6.62
N ASP A 6 -4.74 -3.53 6.47
CA ASP A 6 -5.48 -4.43 5.58
C ASP A 6 -5.14 -4.12 4.12
N THR A 7 -5.14 -5.12 3.25
CA THR A 7 -4.95 -4.98 1.80
C THR A 7 -5.89 -3.93 1.21
N ASN A 8 -7.14 -3.86 1.67
CA ASN A 8 -8.11 -2.87 1.23
C ASN A 8 -7.75 -1.43 1.62
N VAL A 9 -7.06 -1.24 2.75
CA VAL A 9 -6.59 0.09 3.18
C VAL A 9 -5.46 0.55 2.25
N ILE A 10 -4.50 -0.33 1.94
CA ILE A 10 -3.41 -0.05 1.00
C ILE A 10 -3.97 0.26 -0.40
N ALA A 11 -4.85 -0.61 -0.92
CA ALA A 11 -5.49 -0.40 -2.22
C ALA A 11 -6.27 0.91 -2.25
N SER A 12 -7.05 1.20 -1.20
CA SER A 12 -7.83 2.42 -1.14
C SER A 12 -6.97 3.68 -1.10
N ALA A 13 -5.85 3.65 -0.36
CA ALA A 13 -4.91 4.76 -0.29
C ALA A 13 -4.30 5.07 -1.66
N ILE A 14 -3.92 4.04 -2.41
CA ILE A 14 -3.27 4.17 -3.73
C ILE A 14 -4.24 4.67 -4.81
N PHE A 15 -5.47 4.15 -4.84
CA PHE A 15 -6.40 4.38 -5.96
C PHE A 15 -7.49 5.43 -5.68
N PHE A 16 -7.89 5.64 -4.43
CA PHE A 16 -9.03 6.51 -4.08
C PHE A 16 -8.66 7.65 -3.12
N GLY A 17 -7.53 7.56 -2.41
CA GLY A 17 -7.09 8.60 -1.48
C GLY A 17 -7.91 8.63 -0.19
N GLY A 18 -8.19 9.82 0.34
CA GLY A 18 -8.98 10.04 1.56
C GLY A 18 -8.30 9.55 2.85
N LYS A 19 -9.09 9.15 3.85
CA LYS A 19 -8.60 8.67 5.15
C LYS A 19 -7.60 7.51 5.04
N PRO A 20 -7.77 6.51 4.15
CA PRO A 20 -6.75 5.48 3.93
C PRO A 20 -5.39 6.06 3.54
N LYS A 21 -5.37 7.10 2.70
CA LYS A 21 -4.13 7.79 2.34
C LYS A 21 -3.52 8.51 3.55
N GLU A 22 -4.32 9.17 4.38
CA GLU A 22 -3.81 9.79 5.62
C GLU A 22 -3.12 8.76 6.52
N VAL A 23 -3.65 7.54 6.63
CA VAL A 23 -3.01 6.45 7.38
C VAL A 23 -1.69 6.02 6.75
N VAL A 24 -1.64 5.88 5.43
CA VAL A 24 -0.38 5.57 4.72
C VAL A 24 0.62 6.71 4.85
N ASP A 25 0.19 7.97 4.82
CA ASP A 25 1.05 9.14 5.02
C ASP A 25 1.66 9.12 6.44
N LEU A 26 0.94 8.67 7.47
CA LEU A 26 1.51 8.48 8.81
C LEU A 26 2.62 7.43 8.81
N LEU A 27 2.43 6.32 8.10
CA LEU A 27 3.46 5.29 7.93
C LEU A 27 4.68 5.84 7.18
N MET A 28 4.47 6.54 6.07
CA MET A 28 5.55 7.10 5.22
C MET A 28 6.34 8.22 5.90
N ASN A 29 5.76 8.87 6.92
CA ASN A 29 6.41 9.90 7.73
C ASN A 29 6.95 9.37 9.07
N ASP A 30 7.12 8.04 9.18
CA ASP A 30 7.64 7.35 10.36
C ASP A 30 6.88 7.69 11.67
N LYS A 31 5.58 7.97 11.57
CA LYS A 31 4.71 8.26 12.73
C LYS A 31 4.11 7.00 13.34
N ILE A 32 4.04 5.92 12.57
CA ILE A 32 3.57 4.62 13.01
C ILE A 32 4.43 3.50 12.44
N ASP A 33 4.58 2.42 13.20
CA ASP A 33 5.23 1.19 12.74
C ASP A 33 4.17 0.20 12.23
N CYS A 34 4.26 -0.18 10.96
CA CYS A 34 3.46 -1.24 10.37
C CYS A 34 4.30 -2.50 10.13
N PHE A 35 3.69 -3.64 10.37
CA PHE A 35 4.28 -4.96 10.17
C PHE A 35 3.37 -5.76 9.23
N ALA A 36 3.97 -6.54 8.35
CA ALA A 36 3.28 -7.49 7.50
C ALA A 36 4.13 -8.75 7.41
N THR A 37 3.48 -9.90 7.27
CA THR A 37 4.18 -11.12 6.86
C THR A 37 4.48 -11.05 5.37
N VAL A 38 5.31 -11.98 4.88
CA VAL A 38 5.63 -12.04 3.45
C VAL A 38 4.38 -12.31 2.62
N GLU A 39 3.50 -13.19 3.09
CA GLU A 39 2.27 -13.57 2.41
C GLU A 39 1.31 -12.37 2.27
N ILE A 40 1.18 -11.56 3.34
CA ILE A 40 0.37 -10.34 3.30
C ILE A 40 0.98 -9.32 2.32
N PHE A 41 2.31 -9.20 2.30
CA PHE A 41 2.99 -8.29 1.38
C PHE A 41 2.81 -8.72 -0.09
N GLU A 42 2.86 -10.02 -0.36
CA GLU A 42 2.58 -10.59 -1.69
C GLU A 42 1.15 -10.26 -2.14
N GLU A 43 0.16 -10.44 -1.25
CA GLU A 43 -1.24 -10.09 -1.54
C GLU A 43 -1.42 -8.60 -1.87
N TYR A 44 -0.72 -7.70 -1.16
CA TYR A 44 -0.74 -6.28 -1.48
C TYR A 44 -0.27 -6.02 -2.91
N MET A 45 0.84 -6.66 -3.30
CA MET A 45 1.44 -6.47 -4.62
C MET A 45 0.51 -6.99 -5.73
N GLU A 46 -0.08 -8.18 -5.55
CA GLU A 46 -1.04 -8.75 -6.49
C GLU A 46 -2.28 -7.86 -6.64
N THR A 47 -2.84 -7.38 -5.53
CA THR A 47 -4.02 -6.51 -5.52
C THR A 47 -3.73 -5.18 -6.22
N VAL A 48 -2.57 -4.59 -5.96
CA VAL A 48 -2.18 -3.31 -6.57
C VAL A 48 -1.92 -3.47 -8.07
N GLU A 49 -1.27 -4.54 -8.50
CA GLU A 49 -1.06 -4.85 -9.92
C GLU A 49 -2.41 -5.07 -10.64
N TYR A 50 -3.29 -5.90 -10.07
CA TYR A 50 -4.63 -6.14 -10.61
C TYR A 50 -5.43 -4.84 -10.78
N LEU A 51 -5.44 -3.97 -9.76
CA LEU A 51 -6.13 -2.69 -9.82
C LEU A 51 -5.46 -1.74 -10.81
N ARG A 52 -4.13 -1.77 -10.95
CA ARG A 52 -3.41 -0.95 -11.94
C ARG A 52 -3.82 -1.33 -13.36
N GLU A 53 -3.89 -2.62 -13.67
CA GLU A 53 -4.35 -3.12 -14.96
C GLU A 53 -5.80 -2.71 -15.25
N LYS A 54 -6.67 -2.85 -14.25
CA LYS A 54 -8.08 -2.44 -14.35
C LYS A 54 -8.26 -0.93 -14.55
N HIS A 55 -7.38 -0.12 -13.96
CA HIS A 55 -7.44 1.36 -13.97
C HIS A 55 -6.39 2.03 -14.87
N SER A 56 -5.78 1.30 -15.81
CA SER A 56 -4.62 1.70 -16.62
C SER A 56 -4.82 2.88 -17.59
N LYS A 57 -5.89 3.67 -17.45
CA LYS A 57 -5.99 5.01 -18.05
C LYS A 57 -5.56 6.15 -17.10
N ASN A 58 -5.41 5.92 -15.78
CA ASN A 58 -5.11 6.97 -14.78
C ASN A 58 -4.19 6.55 -13.61
N ALA A 59 -3.50 5.40 -13.67
CA ALA A 59 -2.79 4.90 -12.48
C ALA A 59 -1.40 5.57 -12.25
N PRO A 60 -1.07 5.98 -11.00
CA PRO A 60 0.23 6.58 -10.67
C PRO A 60 1.37 5.54 -10.72
N ARG A 61 2.57 5.96 -11.16
CA ARG A 61 3.78 5.11 -11.21
C ARG A 61 4.28 4.85 -9.78
N ILE A 62 4.15 3.61 -9.33
CA ILE A 62 4.72 3.16 -8.05
C ILE A 62 6.21 2.88 -8.26
N HIS A 63 7.08 3.61 -7.54
CA HIS A 63 8.51 3.30 -7.50
C HIS A 63 8.70 2.00 -6.71
N ARG A 64 9.33 0.99 -7.32
CA ARG A 64 9.72 -0.25 -6.63
C ARG A 64 10.51 0.09 -5.38
N MET A 65 9.92 -0.17 -4.20
CA MET A 65 10.68 -0.20 -2.94
C MET A 65 11.60 -1.41 -2.99
N ARG A 66 12.92 -1.17 -2.97
CA ARG A 66 13.90 -2.23 -2.78
C ARG A 66 13.86 -2.65 -1.31
N LEU A 67 13.53 -3.91 -1.06
CA LEU A 67 13.79 -4.55 0.22
C LEU A 67 15.32 -4.54 0.44
N GLY A 68 15.75 -3.80 1.46
CA GLY A 68 17.15 -3.78 1.91
C GLY A 68 17.56 -5.15 2.45
N ARG A 69 18.83 -5.50 2.22
CA ARG A 69 19.47 -6.70 2.76
C ARG A 69 19.63 -6.62 4.27
#